data_AF-B3RMT3-F1
#
_entry.id   AF-B3RMT3-F1
#
_cell.length_a   1.000
_cell.length_b   1.000
_cell.length_c   1.000
_cell.angle_alpha   90.00
_cell.angle_beta   90.00
_cell.angle_gamma   90.00
#
_symmetry.space_group_name_H-M   'P 1'
#
loop_
_entity.id
_entity.type
_entity.pdbx_description
1 polymer ?
#
loop_
_entity_poly.entity_id
_entity_poly.type
_entity_poly.pdbx_seq_one_letter_code
_entity_poly.pdbx_strand_id
1 'polypeptide(L)' 'GSDIDAVDYTKKTALMYAAAKGHIKVIDYLLRHNADISAVDEVQRTCLHLAVRNGHLQLIQHLLRVSYKSNIILTQFME' A
#
# COMPACT_ATOMS: atom_id res chain seq x y z
N GLY A 1 -9.61 -18.40 5.49
CA GLY A 1 -8.50 -17.44 5.53
C GLY A 1 -9.02 -16.12 6.06
N SER A 2 -8.15 -15.30 6.65
CA SER A 2 -8.52 -13.93 7.05
C SER A 2 -8.64 -13.03 5.82
N ASP A 3 -9.54 -12.04 5.87
CA ASP A 3 -9.66 -11.01 4.84
C ASP A 3 -8.44 -10.07 4.89
N ILE A 4 -7.71 -9.95 3.77
CA ILE A 4 -6.47 -9.18 3.68
C ILE A 4 -6.70 -7.67 3.74
N ASP A 5 -7.88 -7.23 3.31
CA ASP A 5 -8.30 -5.83 3.27
C ASP A 5 -9.27 -5.49 4.41
N ALA A 6 -9.39 -6.38 5.41
CA ALA A 6 -10.13 -6.10 6.63
C ALA A 6 -9.64 -4.80 7.27
N VAL A 7 -10.59 -4.00 7.71
CA VAL A 7 -10.34 -2.68 8.29
C VAL A 7 -10.64 -2.65 9.78
N ASP A 8 -9.90 -1.81 10.51
CA ASP A 8 -10.25 -1.42 11.87
C ASP A 8 -11.42 -0.40 11.90
N TYR A 9 -11.79 0.05 13.10
CA TYR A 9 -12.84 1.05 13.30
C TYR A 9 -12.51 2.42 12.68
N THR A 10 -11.27 2.66 12.25
CA THR A 10 -10.83 3.90 11.57
C THR A 10 -10.58 3.70 10.08
N LYS A 11 -11.11 2.62 9.49
CA LYS A 11 -10.92 2.19 8.11
C LYS A 11 -9.47 1.90 7.72
N LYS A 12 -8.59 1.58 8.67
CA LYS A 12 -7.19 1.23 8.38
C LYS A 12 -7.04 -0.25 8.09
N THR A 13 -6.37 -0.55 6.98
CA THR A 13 -5.96 -1.91 6.60
C THR A 13 -4.63 -2.31 7.23
N ALA A 14 -4.30 -3.60 7.21
CA ALA A 14 -2.99 -4.09 7.62
C ALA A 14 -1.83 -3.40 6.86
N LEU A 15 -2.04 -3.11 5.57
CA LEU A 15 -1.07 -2.41 4.72
C LEU A 15 -0.76 -1.00 5.22
N MET A 16 -1.77 -0.27 5.71
CA MET A 16 -1.61 1.06 6.29
C MET A 16 -0.77 1.05 7.56
N TYR A 17 -0.96 0.05 8.44
CA TYR A 17 -0.13 -0.08 9.64
C TYR A 17 1.32 -0.41 9.29
N ALA A 18 1.53 -1.35 8.35
CA ALA A 18 2.87 -1.66 7.86
C ALA A 18 3.55 -0.42 7.28
N ALA A 19 2.82 0.41 6.55
CA ALA A 19 3.34 1.65 5.98
C ALA A 19 3.66 2.70 7.03
N ALA A 20 2.79 2.87 8.03
CA ALA A 20 3.04 3.79 9.14
C ALA A 20 4.31 3.42 9.93
N LYS A 21 4.70 2.15 9.96
CA LYS A 21 5.90 1.64 10.65
C LYS A 21 7.11 1.42 9.74
N GLY A 22 7.00 1.63 8.43
CA GLY A 22 8.11 1.45 7.49
C GLY A 22 8.47 -0.03 7.21
N HIS A 23 7.55 -0.96 7.44
CA HIS A 23 7.79 -2.40 7.32
C HIS A 23 7.75 -2.89 5.85
N ILE A 24 8.77 -2.57 5.06
CA ILE A 24 8.85 -2.88 3.62
C ILE A 24 8.59 -4.36 3.31
N LYS A 25 9.19 -5.29 4.07
CA LYS A 25 9.01 -6.73 3.84
C LYS A 25 7.56 -7.19 4.04
N VAL A 26 6.85 -6.59 5.00
CA VAL A 26 5.44 -6.89 5.25
C VAL A 26 4.57 -6.32 4.13
N ILE A 27 4.87 -5.11 3.66
CA ILE A 27 4.21 -4.51 2.49
C ILE A 27 4.35 -5.42 1.27
N ASP A 28 5.56 -5.88 0.96
CA ASP A 28 5.78 -6.80 -0.17
C ASP A 28 4.98 -8.09 -0.04
N TYR A 29 4.92 -8.65 1.18
CA TYR A 29 4.14 -9.85 1.43
C TYR A 29 2.64 -9.61 1.18
N LEU A 30 2.08 -8.51 1.70
CA LEU A 30 0.67 -8.16 1.54
C LEU A 30 0.32 -7.89 0.07
N LEU A 31 1.15 -7.13 -0.64
CA LEU A 31 0.94 -6.83 -2.06
C LEU A 31 0.99 -8.08 -2.95
N ARG A 32 1.87 -9.04 -2.64
CA ARG A 32 1.92 -10.35 -3.33
C ARG A 32 0.66 -11.18 -3.13
N HIS A 33 -0.11 -10.89 -2.08
CA HIS A 33 -1.39 -11.53 -1.78
C HIS A 33 -2.57 -10.61 -2.12
N ASN A 34 -2.37 -9.68 -3.06
CA ASN A 34 -3.42 -8.83 -3.64
C ASN A 34 -4.06 -7.83 -2.65
N ALA A 35 -3.36 -7.42 -1.59
CA ALA A 35 -3.84 -6.31 -0.74
C ALA A 35 -4.06 -5.03 -1.55
N ASP A 36 -5.15 -4.32 -1.29
CA ASP A 36 -5.50 -3.08 -1.97
C ASP A 36 -4.59 -1.93 -1.54
N ILE A 37 -3.68 -1.54 -2.43
CA ILE A 37 -2.77 -0.41 -2.22
C ILE A 37 -3.48 0.96 -2.28
N SER A 38 -4.67 1.01 -2.89
CA SER A 38 -5.47 2.22 -3.10
C SER A 38 -6.44 2.53 -1.95
N ALA A 39 -6.61 1.61 -1.01
CA ALA A 39 -7.47 1.77 0.16
C ALA A 39 -7.17 3.07 0.93
N VAL A 40 -8.21 3.66 1.49
CA VAL A 40 -8.17 4.92 2.24
C VAL A 40 -8.80 4.78 3.62
N ASP A 41 -8.19 5.41 4.62
CA ASP A 41 -8.75 5.50 5.97
C ASP A 41 -9.88 6.54 6.07
N GLU A 42 -10.47 6.71 7.25
CA GLU A 42 -11.59 7.66 7.47
C GLU A 42 -11.30 9.11 7.04
N VAL A 43 -10.04 9.52 7.03
CA VAL A 43 -9.61 10.87 6.63
C VAL A 43 -8.91 10.86 5.26
N GLN A 44 -9.27 9.90 4.41
CA GLN A 44 -8.82 9.79 3.02
C GLN A 44 -7.31 9.57 2.86
N ARG A 45 -6.64 8.98 3.86
CA ARG A 45 -5.20 8.66 3.77
C ARG A 45 -4.98 7.24 3.25
N THR A 46 -4.14 7.14 2.23
CA THR A 46 -3.58 5.87 1.74
C THR A 46 -2.36 5.43 2.54
N CYS A 47 -1.87 4.21 2.29
CA CYS A 47 -0.60 3.73 2.87
C CYS A 47 0.58 4.66 2.57
N LEU A 48 0.62 5.28 1.38
CA LEU A 48 1.65 6.25 1.00
C LEU A 48 1.59 7.53 1.85
N HIS A 49 0.40 8.06 2.14
CA HIS A 49 0.25 9.22 3.03
C HIS A 49 0.87 8.95 4.40
N LEU A 50 0.65 7.76 4.95
CA LEU A 50 1.19 7.37 6.27
C LEU A 50 2.71 7.16 6.25
N ALA A 51 3.26 6.65 5.15
CA ALA A 51 4.71 6.52 4.96
C ALA A 51 5.40 7.89 4.86
N VAL A 52 4.82 8.82 4.10
CA VAL A 52 5.31 10.21 3.96
C VAL A 52 5.25 10.93 5.30
N ARG A 53 4.11 10.88 6.00
CA ARG A 53 3.93 11.55 7.30
C ARG A 53 4.99 11.14 8.31
N ASN A 54 5.43 9.89 8.30
CA ASN A 54 6.38 9.35 9.28
C ASN A 54 7.83 9.31 8.76
N GLY A 55 8.11 9.86 7.57
CA GLY A 55 9.48 10.00 7.06
C GLY A 55 10.14 8.72 6.55
N HIS A 56 9.38 7.70 6.17
CA HIS A 56 9.91 6.40 5.74
C HIS A 56 10.43 6.42 4.30
N LEU A 57 11.53 7.17 4.03
CA LEU A 57 12.04 7.43 2.67
C LEU A 57 12.23 6.18 1.82
N GLN A 58 12.83 5.11 2.37
CA GLN A 58 13.04 3.86 1.64
C GLN A 58 11.71 3.21 1.22
N LEU A 59 10.71 3.26 2.10
CA LEU A 59 9.38 2.74 1.80
C LEU A 59 8.67 3.62 0.76
N ILE A 60 8.80 4.95 0.84
CA ILE A 60 8.21 5.87 -0.15
C ILE A 60 8.75 5.55 -1.55
N GLN A 61 10.08 5.43 -1.68
CA GLN A 61 10.70 5.04 -2.94
C GLN A 61 10.22 3.68 -3.44
N HIS A 62 10.01 2.72 -2.52
CA HIS A 62 9.49 1.40 -2.84
C HIS A 62 8.04 1.43 -3.35
N LEU A 63 7.14 2.07 -2.60
CA LEU A 63 5.72 2.19 -2.96
C LEU A 63 5.54 2.89 -4.32
N LEU A 64 6.29 3.97 -4.57
CA LEU A 64 6.25 4.65 -5.87
C LEU A 64 6.63 3.70 -7.01
N ARG A 65 7.70 2.89 -6.87
CA ARG A 65 8.09 1.90 -7.88
C ARG A 65 7.02 0.83 -8.11
N VAL A 66 6.34 0.38 -7.06
CA VAL A 66 5.25 -0.59 -7.17
C VAL A 66 4.07 0.01 -7.94
N SER A 67 3.66 1.25 -7.62
CA SER A 67 2.54 1.91 -8.29
C SER A 67 2.79 2.12 -9.80
N TYR A 68 4.03 2.43 -10.21
CA TYR A 68 4.37 2.51 -11.63
C TYR A 68 4.30 1.13 -12.32
N LYS A 69 4.68 0.04 -11.64
CA LYS A 69 4.58 -1.31 -12.22
C LYS A 69 3.12 -1.73 -12.44
N SER A 70 2.21 -1.42 -11.52
CA SER A 70 0.79 -1.69 -11.71
C SER A 70 0.21 -0.95 -12.93
N ASN A 71 0.72 0.24 -13.24
CA ASN A 71 0.27 1.01 -14.40
C ASN A 71 0.88 0.53 -15.74
N ILE A 72 2.13 0.05 -15.75
CA ILE A 72 2.80 -0.39 -16.99
C ILE A 72 2.25 -1.73 -17.52
N ILE A 73 1.79 -2.64 -16.66
CA ILE A 73 1.22 -3.92 -17.10
C ILE A 73 -0.09 -3.70 -17.89
N LEU A 74 -0.84 -2.63 -17.61
CA LEU A 74 -2.07 -2.31 -18.36
C LEU A 74 -1.81 -1.62 -19.70
N THR A 75 -0.70 -0.90 -19.86
CA THR A 75 -0.38 -0.21 -21.13
C THR A 75 0.27 -1.13 -22.17
N GLN A 76 0.75 -2.31 -21.79
CA GLN A 76 1.42 -3.23 -22.72
C GLN A 76 0.45 -4.15 -23.51
N PHE A 77 -0.87 -4.03 -23.30
CA PHE A 77 -1.90 -4.81 -24.00
C PHE A 77 -2.88 -3.94 -24.82
N MET A 78 -2.52 -2.67 -25.10
CA MET A 78 -3.30 -1.80 -25.99
C MET A 78 -2.67 -1.63 -27.39
N GLU A 79 -1.83 -2.57 -27.81
CA GLU A 79 -1.45 -2.75 -29.22
C GLU A 79 -1.87 -4.14 -29.72
#